data_AF-A0A814PHD8-F1
#
_entry.id   AF-A0A814PHD8-F1
#
_cell.length_a   1.000
_cell.length_b   1.000
_cell.length_c   1.000
_cell.angle_alpha   90.00
_cell.angle_beta   90.00
_cell.angle_gamma   90.00
#
_symmetry.space_group_name_H-M   'P 1'
#
loop_
_entity.id
_entity.type
_entity.pdbx_description
1 polymer ?
#
loop_
_entity_poly.entity_id
_entity_poly.type
_entity_poly.pdbx_seq_one_letter_code
_entity_poly.pdbx_strand_id
1 'polypeptide(L)'
;MLRYGFLLFPLYWYVQGTLYMALFSIGHDCAHASFSIYPLLNDGIAPFVCSGTIVFTWIFIPYYPWKITHQNHHKNTGNMDKDEGYHPKRGETCDTSWTSKVILWTPGLVWFYYLTCGDSSHGVNHFNPFESIYAQHLIGVSLSLSAYAAMLYLMFIYAIHMSIINLVVYHLIPVFVFATYLVIVTLNVPWFIDDEWNYVKGQLSTVDRHYGHVHSIIHSIGTHQIHHLFPKIPHYHLEEATVHFRKAFPNLVRVNYDRILSSFVRMSKKFARQRYIGNDVSVFTYSNDQDND
;
A
#
# COMPACT_ATOMS: atom_id res chain seq x y z
N MET A 1 -18.85 -4.72 -30.95
CA MET A 1 -17.42 -4.38 -30.83
C MET A 1 -16.67 -5.37 -29.91
N LEU A 2 -16.97 -6.69 -29.96
CA LEU A 2 -16.48 -7.67 -28.96
C LEU A 2 -16.16 -9.07 -29.54
N ARG A 3 -15.87 -9.19 -30.84
CA ARG A 3 -15.64 -10.53 -31.44
C ARG A 3 -14.36 -11.24 -30.95
N TYR A 4 -13.40 -10.49 -30.40
CA TYR A 4 -12.14 -11.01 -29.83
C TYR A 4 -11.83 -10.43 -28.43
N GLY A 5 -12.77 -9.69 -27.84
CA GLY A 5 -12.54 -8.94 -26.60
C GLY A 5 -12.15 -9.84 -25.42
N PHE A 6 -12.69 -11.05 -25.34
CA PHE A 6 -12.49 -11.95 -24.20
C PHE A 6 -11.03 -12.41 -23.99
N LEU A 7 -10.20 -12.42 -25.03
CA LEU A 7 -8.76 -12.73 -24.91
C LEU A 7 -7.91 -11.48 -24.70
N LEU A 8 -8.30 -10.35 -25.30
CA LEU A 8 -7.55 -9.10 -25.21
C LEU A 8 -7.79 -8.36 -23.90
N PHE A 9 -8.97 -8.46 -23.30
CA PHE A 9 -9.29 -7.76 -22.06
C PHE A 9 -8.49 -8.22 -20.86
N PRO A 10 -8.31 -9.53 -20.58
CA PRO A 10 -7.48 -9.95 -19.46
C PRO A 10 -6.04 -9.42 -19.57
N LEU A 11 -5.46 -9.45 -20.77
CA LEU A 11 -4.13 -8.88 -21.03
C LEU A 11 -4.13 -7.36 -20.82
N TYR A 12 -5.12 -6.66 -21.36
CA TYR A 12 -5.29 -5.23 -21.15
C TYR A 12 -5.42 -4.89 -19.66
N TRP A 13 -6.26 -5.59 -18.91
CA TRP A 13 -6.45 -5.36 -17.47
C TRP A 13 -5.18 -5.60 -16.67
N TYR A 14 -4.43 -6.64 -17.01
CA TYR A 14 -3.15 -6.93 -16.39
C TYR A 14 -2.13 -5.81 -16.65
N VAL A 15 -1.97 -5.40 -17.91
CA VAL A 15 -1.05 -4.33 -18.29
C VAL A 15 -1.47 -3.01 -17.66
N GLN A 16 -2.74 -2.63 -17.81
CA GLN A 16 -3.27 -1.36 -17.30
C GLN A 16 -3.22 -1.29 -15.77
N GLY A 17 -3.57 -2.37 -15.07
CA GLY A 17 -3.44 -2.45 -13.61
C GLY A 17 -1.99 -2.38 -13.13
N THR A 18 -1.05 -2.97 -13.88
CA THR A 18 0.40 -2.84 -13.61
C THR A 18 0.87 -1.40 -13.80
N LEU A 19 0.39 -0.70 -14.85
CA LEU A 19 0.68 0.73 -15.04
C LEU A 19 0.05 1.60 -13.94
N TYR A 20 -1.11 1.21 -13.41
CA TYR A 20 -1.69 1.89 -12.24
C TYR A 20 -0.88 1.67 -10.96
N MET A 21 -0.21 0.52 -10.81
CA MET A 21 0.80 0.34 -9.76
C MET A 21 2.01 1.28 -9.96
N ALA A 22 2.40 1.54 -11.20
CA ALA A 22 3.43 2.54 -11.50
C ALA A 22 2.96 3.97 -11.12
N LEU A 23 1.71 4.33 -11.46
CA LEU A 23 1.11 5.61 -11.01
C LEU A 23 1.06 5.71 -9.49
N PHE A 24 0.77 4.62 -8.79
CA PHE A 24 0.83 4.56 -7.34
C PHE A 24 2.24 4.89 -6.82
N SER A 25 3.30 4.29 -7.37
CA SER A 25 4.68 4.62 -6.94
C SER A 25 5.01 6.11 -7.14
N ILE A 26 4.51 6.75 -8.20
CA ILE A 26 4.69 8.19 -8.43
C ILE A 26 3.99 9.02 -7.34
N GLY A 27 2.70 8.75 -7.07
CA GLY A 27 1.99 9.50 -6.04
C GLY A 27 2.47 9.19 -4.63
N HIS A 28 2.98 7.99 -4.40
CA HIS A 28 3.68 7.60 -3.17
C HIS A 28 4.96 8.43 -2.95
N ASP A 29 5.79 8.62 -3.98
CA ASP A 29 6.96 9.51 -3.90
C ASP A 29 6.56 10.97 -3.69
N CYS A 30 5.44 11.40 -4.28
CA CYS A 30 4.87 12.71 -4.01
C CYS A 30 4.47 12.85 -2.52
N ALA A 31 3.90 11.82 -1.92
CA ALA A 31 3.52 11.79 -0.49
C ALA A 31 4.75 11.91 0.43
N HIS A 32 5.89 11.38 -0.01
CA HIS A 32 7.19 11.58 0.64
C HIS A 32 7.88 12.89 0.28
N ALA A 33 7.32 13.66 -0.66
CA ALA A 33 7.94 14.83 -1.27
C ALA A 33 9.38 14.54 -1.75
N SER A 34 9.53 13.41 -2.45
CA SER A 34 10.76 12.95 -3.09
C SER A 34 10.68 13.00 -4.62
N PHE A 35 9.47 12.95 -5.21
CA PHE A 35 9.30 12.89 -6.67
C PHE A 35 9.94 14.07 -7.41
N SER A 36 9.78 15.30 -6.90
CA SER A 36 10.31 16.53 -7.49
C SER A 36 11.00 17.43 -6.46
N ILE A 37 11.94 18.26 -6.91
CA ILE A 37 12.50 19.35 -6.08
C ILE A 37 11.51 20.50 -5.86
N TYR A 38 10.49 20.62 -6.72
CA TYR A 38 9.49 21.67 -6.62
C TYR A 38 8.34 21.19 -5.72
N PRO A 39 8.13 21.78 -4.53
CA PRO A 39 7.14 21.29 -3.58
C PRO A 39 5.74 21.18 -4.20
N LEU A 40 5.34 22.17 -5.01
CA LEU A 40 4.02 22.20 -5.66
C LEU A 40 3.75 21.01 -6.59
N LEU A 41 4.78 20.38 -7.17
CA LEU A 41 4.60 19.20 -8.00
C LEU A 41 4.39 17.93 -7.16
N ASN A 42 4.89 17.90 -5.92
CA ASN A 42 4.68 16.79 -4.99
C ASN A 42 3.40 16.96 -4.17
N ASP A 43 3.28 18.11 -3.50
CA ASP A 43 2.23 18.42 -2.56
C ASP A 43 1.99 19.94 -2.57
N GLY A 44 0.80 20.36 -3.01
CA GLY A 44 0.47 21.76 -3.18
C GLY A 44 -0.99 22.04 -2.82
N ILE A 45 -1.25 23.25 -2.34
CA ILE A 45 -2.59 23.80 -2.04
C ILE A 45 -3.46 23.88 -3.31
N ALA A 46 -2.86 23.75 -4.50
CA ALA A 46 -3.55 23.58 -5.77
C ALA A 46 -3.65 22.07 -6.12
N PRO A 47 -4.68 21.34 -5.65
CA PRO A 47 -4.80 19.90 -5.86
C PRO A 47 -4.82 19.50 -7.35
N PHE A 48 -5.18 20.41 -8.24
CA PHE A 48 -5.20 20.20 -9.69
C PHE A 48 -3.84 20.41 -10.40
N VAL A 49 -2.79 20.78 -9.65
CA VAL A 49 -1.40 20.89 -10.12
C VAL A 49 -0.51 19.82 -9.48
N CYS A 50 -0.89 19.36 -8.29
CA CYS A 50 -0.19 18.32 -7.53
C CYS A 50 -0.21 16.97 -8.27
N SER A 51 0.96 16.45 -8.64
CA SER A 51 1.07 15.16 -9.33
C SER A 51 0.51 14.03 -8.47
N GLY A 52 0.78 14.07 -7.16
CA GLY A 52 0.26 13.10 -6.19
C GLY A 52 -1.27 13.05 -6.18
N THR A 53 -1.94 14.19 -6.02
CA THR A 53 -3.41 14.25 -6.00
C THR A 53 -4.01 13.78 -7.32
N ILE A 54 -3.46 14.20 -8.47
CA ILE A 54 -3.97 13.81 -9.78
C ILE A 54 -3.88 12.29 -9.97
N VAL A 55 -2.69 11.71 -9.77
CA VAL A 55 -2.49 10.27 -10.03
C VAL A 55 -3.23 9.39 -9.03
N PHE A 56 -3.36 9.82 -7.76
CA PHE A 56 -4.07 9.05 -6.74
C PHE A 56 -5.59 9.11 -6.89
N THR A 57 -6.16 10.28 -7.19
CA THR A 57 -7.60 10.38 -7.43
C THR A 57 -8.04 9.57 -8.64
N TRP A 58 -7.19 9.48 -9.67
CA TRP A 58 -7.40 8.60 -10.84
C TRP A 58 -7.50 7.12 -10.46
N ILE A 59 -6.76 6.66 -9.44
CA ILE A 59 -6.78 5.25 -8.99
C ILE A 59 -7.54 5.06 -7.67
N PHE A 60 -8.45 5.98 -7.35
CA PHE A 60 -9.35 5.94 -6.19
C PHE A 60 -8.63 5.92 -4.82
N ILE A 61 -7.61 6.76 -4.66
CA ILE A 61 -6.95 6.98 -3.36
C ILE A 61 -7.14 8.45 -2.95
N PRO A 62 -7.65 8.74 -1.75
CA PRO A 62 -7.66 10.08 -1.20
C PRO A 62 -6.23 10.48 -0.79
N TYR A 63 -5.54 11.18 -1.69
CA TYR A 63 -4.10 11.47 -1.59
C TYR A 63 -3.63 12.00 -0.23
N TYR A 64 -4.16 13.13 0.23
CA TYR A 64 -3.66 13.78 1.45
C TYR A 64 -4.00 12.99 2.73
N PRO A 65 -5.23 12.44 2.90
CA PRO A 65 -5.52 11.50 3.97
C PRO A 65 -4.55 10.30 4.00
N TRP A 66 -4.37 9.65 2.85
CA TRP A 66 -3.47 8.49 2.75
C TRP A 66 -2.01 8.87 2.99
N LYS A 67 -1.57 10.06 2.55
CA LYS A 67 -0.22 10.56 2.82
C LYS A 67 0.06 10.62 4.32
N ILE A 68 -0.91 11.08 5.13
CA ILE A 68 -0.70 11.21 6.59
C ILE A 68 -0.56 9.83 7.23
N THR A 69 -1.47 8.90 6.94
CA THR A 69 -1.41 7.53 7.49
C THR A 69 -0.17 6.79 6.98
N HIS A 70 0.21 6.95 5.71
CA HIS A 70 1.44 6.39 5.16
C HIS A 70 2.71 6.95 5.80
N GLN A 71 2.74 8.25 6.12
CA GLN A 71 3.85 8.84 6.86
C GLN A 71 3.94 8.30 8.29
N ASN A 72 2.81 8.00 8.94
CA ASN A 72 2.82 7.31 10.23
C ASN A 72 3.35 5.89 10.10
N HIS A 73 2.93 5.14 9.09
CA HIS A 73 3.48 3.82 8.77
C HIS A 73 5.01 3.87 8.63
N HIS A 74 5.56 4.81 7.86
CA HIS A 74 7.01 4.96 7.71
C HIS A 74 7.73 5.44 8.97
N LYS A 75 7.06 6.12 9.90
CA LYS A 75 7.64 6.47 11.20
C LYS A 75 7.70 5.26 12.13
N ASN A 76 6.73 4.35 12.02
CA ASN A 76 6.47 3.31 13.01
C ASN A 76 6.60 1.88 12.47
N THR A 77 7.16 1.68 11.28
CA THR A 77 7.18 0.38 10.59
C THR A 77 7.61 -0.77 11.51
N GLY A 78 6.76 -1.79 11.61
CA GLY A 78 6.98 -2.98 12.44
C GLY A 78 6.70 -2.81 13.93
N ASN A 79 6.19 -1.65 14.37
CA ASN A 79 5.73 -1.43 15.75
C ASN A 79 4.27 -1.85 15.89
N MET A 80 3.96 -2.81 16.76
CA MET A 80 2.59 -3.32 16.96
C MET A 80 1.62 -2.28 17.51
N ASP A 81 2.11 -1.28 18.23
CA ASP A 81 1.28 -0.34 18.98
C ASP A 81 1.05 0.98 18.20
N LYS A 82 1.84 1.24 17.14
CA LYS A 82 1.85 2.55 16.45
C LYS A 82 1.88 2.48 14.92
N ASP A 83 2.16 1.32 14.34
CA ASP A 83 2.12 1.15 12.88
C ASP A 83 0.66 1.10 12.37
N GLU A 84 0.45 1.50 11.12
CA GLU A 84 -0.84 1.61 10.43
C GLU A 84 -1.06 0.44 9.43
N GLY A 85 -0.22 -0.60 9.53
CA GLY A 85 -0.27 -1.80 8.69
C GLY A 85 -1.04 -2.95 9.34
N TYR A 86 -1.51 -3.91 8.54
CA TYR A 86 -2.12 -5.14 9.08
C TYR A 86 -1.10 -5.95 9.90
N HIS A 87 -1.33 -6.08 11.21
CA HIS A 87 -0.45 -6.72 12.17
C HIS A 87 -1.20 -7.69 13.09
N PRO A 88 -0.49 -8.60 13.81
CA PRO A 88 -1.09 -9.44 14.83
C PRO A 88 -1.56 -8.63 16.03
N LYS A 89 -2.72 -8.99 16.59
CA LYS A 89 -3.38 -8.31 17.70
C LYS A 89 -3.13 -9.02 19.03
N ARG A 90 -2.95 -8.24 20.09
CA ARG A 90 -2.95 -8.76 21.46
C ARG A 90 -4.37 -9.13 21.91
N GLY A 91 -4.50 -10.33 22.47
CA GLY A 91 -5.76 -10.86 23.01
C GLY A 91 -6.76 -11.35 21.96
N GLU A 92 -7.80 -12.05 22.41
CA GLU A 92 -8.90 -12.51 21.56
C GLU A 92 -9.98 -11.43 21.47
N THR A 93 -9.95 -10.62 20.41
CA THR A 93 -11.04 -9.67 20.15
C THR A 93 -11.72 -9.99 18.83
N CYS A 94 -12.99 -10.42 18.95
CA CYS A 94 -14.01 -10.71 17.95
C CYS A 94 -13.60 -11.59 16.75
N ASP A 95 -14.37 -12.65 16.51
CA ASP A 95 -14.23 -13.47 15.29
C ASP A 95 -14.37 -12.61 14.02
N THR A 96 -13.24 -12.31 13.39
CA THR A 96 -13.18 -11.71 12.06
C THR A 96 -12.88 -12.78 11.01
N SER A 97 -13.39 -14.01 11.16
CA SER A 97 -13.21 -15.10 10.18
C SER A 97 -13.52 -14.67 8.74
N TRP A 98 -14.42 -13.70 8.56
CA TRP A 98 -14.70 -13.08 7.25
C TRP A 98 -13.50 -12.34 6.65
N THR A 99 -12.76 -11.51 7.39
CA THR A 99 -11.63 -10.73 6.83
C THR A 99 -10.51 -11.64 6.32
N SER A 100 -10.24 -12.75 7.00
CA SER A 100 -9.25 -13.74 6.56
C SER A 100 -9.63 -14.45 5.25
N LYS A 101 -10.94 -14.70 5.05
CA LYS A 101 -11.46 -15.26 3.79
C LYS A 101 -11.48 -14.20 2.68
N VAL A 102 -11.84 -12.95 3.00
CA VAL A 102 -11.87 -11.83 2.04
C VAL A 102 -10.48 -11.46 1.53
N ILE A 103 -9.45 -11.49 2.38
CA ILE A 103 -8.06 -11.21 1.96
C ILE A 103 -7.59 -12.22 0.91
N LEU A 104 -7.86 -13.51 1.11
CA LEU A 104 -7.39 -14.54 0.20
C LEU A 104 -8.13 -14.51 -1.15
N TRP A 105 -9.44 -14.27 -1.14
CA TRP A 105 -10.30 -14.41 -2.33
C TRP A 105 -10.52 -13.10 -3.08
N THR A 106 -10.42 -11.96 -2.41
CA THR A 106 -10.67 -10.64 -2.99
C THR A 106 -9.67 -9.61 -2.46
N PRO A 107 -8.35 -9.80 -2.66
CA PRO A 107 -7.31 -8.89 -2.15
C PRO A 107 -7.57 -7.43 -2.53
N GLY A 108 -7.99 -7.14 -3.78
CA GLY A 108 -8.32 -5.78 -4.18
C GLY A 108 -9.45 -5.12 -3.39
N LEU A 109 -10.43 -5.87 -2.86
CA LEU A 109 -11.48 -5.30 -2.02
C LEU A 109 -10.97 -4.91 -0.63
N VAL A 110 -9.95 -5.62 -0.11
CA VAL A 110 -9.33 -5.30 1.18
C VAL A 110 -8.70 -3.92 1.14
N TRP A 111 -8.07 -3.57 0.02
CA TRP A 111 -7.50 -2.22 -0.17
C TRP A 111 -8.55 -1.12 -0.01
N PHE A 112 -9.70 -1.26 -0.69
CA PHE A 112 -10.77 -0.27 -0.58
C PHE A 112 -11.41 -0.26 0.81
N TYR A 113 -11.54 -1.43 1.44
CA TYR A 113 -11.99 -1.54 2.83
C TYR A 113 -11.04 -0.81 3.79
N TYR A 114 -9.73 -0.98 3.62
CA TYR A 114 -8.71 -0.25 4.37
C TYR A 114 -8.86 1.27 4.23
N LEU A 115 -9.18 1.78 3.05
CA LEU A 115 -9.40 3.22 2.90
C LEU A 115 -10.62 3.71 3.70
N THR A 116 -11.66 2.91 3.85
CA THR A 116 -12.89 3.31 4.58
C THR A 116 -12.85 3.02 6.08
N CYS A 117 -12.13 1.99 6.50
CA CYS A 117 -12.15 1.49 7.87
C CYS A 117 -10.79 1.50 8.55
N GLY A 118 -9.73 1.85 7.84
CA GLY A 118 -8.35 1.82 8.33
C GLY A 118 -7.80 0.41 8.45
N ASP A 119 -6.65 0.31 9.12
CA ASP A 119 -6.18 -0.97 9.63
C ASP A 119 -7.07 -1.44 10.79
N SER A 120 -6.81 -2.66 11.25
CA SER A 120 -7.64 -3.26 12.27
C SER A 120 -7.45 -2.69 13.69
N SER A 121 -6.50 -1.78 13.92
CA SER A 121 -6.06 -1.36 15.26
C SER A 121 -6.25 0.14 15.52
N HIS A 122 -6.03 0.99 14.52
CA HIS A 122 -6.13 2.45 14.59
C HIS A 122 -7.30 3.01 13.76
N GLY A 123 -7.94 2.18 12.92
CA GLY A 123 -9.31 2.40 12.45
C GLY A 123 -9.58 3.75 11.80
N VAL A 124 -8.70 4.24 10.93
CA VAL A 124 -8.81 5.58 10.31
C VAL A 124 -9.63 5.52 9.02
N ASN A 125 -10.73 6.27 8.96
CA ASN A 125 -11.47 6.46 7.71
C ASN A 125 -10.83 7.60 6.87
N HIS A 126 -10.24 7.25 5.73
CA HIS A 126 -9.54 8.21 4.87
C HIS A 126 -10.47 9.20 4.14
N PHE A 127 -11.78 8.97 4.18
CA PHE A 127 -12.79 9.86 3.60
C PHE A 127 -13.47 10.73 4.65
N ASN A 128 -13.15 10.55 5.94
CA ASN A 128 -13.67 11.36 7.03
C ASN A 128 -12.66 12.44 7.41
N PRO A 129 -12.87 13.73 7.06
CA PRO A 129 -11.92 14.79 7.40
C PRO A 129 -11.85 15.09 8.90
N PHE A 130 -12.76 14.54 9.71
CA PHE A 130 -12.87 14.78 11.14
C PHE A 130 -12.15 13.73 12.01
N GLU A 131 -11.42 12.78 11.39
CA GLU A 131 -10.52 11.90 12.15
C GLU A 131 -9.50 12.74 12.93
N SER A 132 -9.18 12.31 14.15
CA SER A 132 -8.27 13.05 15.06
C SER A 132 -6.90 13.29 14.45
N ILE A 133 -6.41 12.31 13.67
CA ILE A 133 -5.15 12.37 12.91
C ILE A 133 -5.11 13.51 11.88
N TYR A 134 -6.26 13.99 11.41
CA TYR A 134 -6.37 15.07 10.41
C TYR A 134 -6.59 16.46 11.01
N ALA A 135 -6.69 16.60 12.34
CA ALA A 135 -7.06 17.86 13.00
C ALA A 135 -6.14 19.06 12.62
N GLN A 136 -4.85 18.81 12.38
CA GLN A 136 -3.87 19.84 11.98
C GLN A 136 -3.70 19.97 10.45
N HIS A 137 -4.43 19.16 9.69
CA HIS A 137 -4.26 18.98 8.24
C HIS A 137 -5.55 19.23 7.44
N LEU A 138 -6.58 19.81 8.08
CA LEU A 138 -7.92 19.95 7.52
C LEU A 138 -7.94 20.57 6.12
N ILE A 139 -7.17 21.63 5.87
CA ILE A 139 -7.12 22.27 4.55
C ILE A 139 -6.63 21.28 3.47
N GLY A 140 -5.51 20.60 3.70
CA GLY A 140 -4.94 19.65 2.75
C GLY A 140 -5.87 18.46 2.50
N VAL A 141 -6.47 17.94 3.58
CA VAL A 141 -7.45 16.86 3.53
C VAL A 141 -8.70 17.29 2.74
N SER A 142 -9.30 18.43 3.05
CA SER A 142 -10.49 18.94 2.37
C SER A 142 -10.24 19.20 0.88
N LEU A 143 -9.08 19.75 0.51
CA LEU A 143 -8.71 19.96 -0.89
C LEU A 143 -8.54 18.63 -1.64
N SER A 144 -7.88 17.65 -1.02
CA SER A 144 -7.71 16.32 -1.59
C SER A 144 -9.03 15.59 -1.78
N LEU A 145 -9.94 15.66 -0.80
CA LEU A 145 -11.27 15.04 -0.91
C LEU A 145 -12.15 15.75 -1.94
N SER A 146 -11.99 17.07 -2.10
CA SER A 146 -12.67 17.83 -3.14
C SER A 146 -12.20 17.44 -4.54
N ALA A 147 -10.88 17.25 -4.73
CA ALA A 147 -10.33 16.75 -5.99
C ALA A 147 -10.76 15.30 -6.28
N TYR A 148 -10.83 14.46 -5.25
CA TYR A 148 -11.38 13.11 -5.34
C TYR A 148 -12.85 13.13 -5.81
N ALA A 149 -13.69 13.95 -5.19
CA ALA A 149 -15.09 14.11 -5.60
C ALA A 149 -15.22 14.66 -7.03
N ALA A 150 -14.36 15.60 -7.44
CA ALA A 150 -14.31 16.10 -8.80
C ALA A 150 -13.96 14.99 -9.81
N MET A 151 -12.99 14.13 -9.51
CA MET A 151 -12.64 12.98 -10.34
C MET A 151 -13.81 11.99 -10.45
N LEU A 152 -14.49 11.67 -9.35
CA LEU A 152 -15.69 10.83 -9.37
C LEU A 152 -16.79 11.44 -10.24
N TYR A 153 -16.99 12.75 -10.17
CA TYR A 153 -17.95 13.45 -11.01
C TYR A 153 -17.58 13.37 -12.50
N LEU A 154 -16.30 13.55 -12.85
CA LEU A 154 -15.83 13.37 -14.23
C LEU A 154 -16.05 11.95 -14.74
N MET A 155 -15.83 10.93 -13.90
CA MET A 155 -16.10 9.54 -14.24
C MET A 155 -17.59 9.26 -14.40
N PHE A 156 -18.44 9.88 -13.59
CA PHE A 156 -19.90 9.83 -13.72
C PHE A 156 -20.36 10.43 -15.06
N ILE A 157 -19.85 11.61 -15.44
CA ILE A 157 -20.11 12.23 -16.74
C ILE A 157 -19.64 11.31 -17.88
N TYR A 158 -18.43 10.74 -17.78
CA TYR A 158 -17.93 9.75 -18.75
C TYR A 158 -18.87 8.54 -18.88
N ALA A 159 -19.36 8.00 -17.76
CA ALA A 159 -20.28 6.86 -17.77
C ALA A 159 -21.62 7.18 -18.45
N ILE A 160 -22.14 8.41 -18.29
CA ILE A 160 -23.35 8.88 -18.97
C ILE A 160 -23.13 8.97 -20.49
N HIS A 161 -22.00 9.55 -20.92
CA HIS A 161 -21.75 9.81 -22.34
C HIS A 161 -21.27 8.58 -23.13
N MET A 162 -20.47 7.71 -22.51
CA MET A 162 -19.85 6.58 -23.20
C MET A 162 -20.48 5.23 -22.85
N SER A 163 -20.81 5.01 -21.57
CA SER A 163 -21.44 3.83 -20.95
C SER A 163 -20.70 3.48 -19.65
N ILE A 164 -21.47 3.10 -18.62
CA ILE A 164 -20.94 2.50 -17.39
C ILE A 164 -20.11 1.24 -17.65
N ILE A 165 -20.46 0.45 -18.68
CA ILE A 165 -19.73 -0.77 -19.04
C ILE A 165 -18.30 -0.41 -19.49
N ASN A 166 -18.15 0.68 -20.25
CA ASN A 166 -16.83 1.15 -20.66
C ASN A 166 -16.00 1.62 -19.46
N LEU A 167 -16.61 2.34 -18.51
CA LEU A 167 -15.91 2.73 -17.28
C LEU A 167 -15.44 1.50 -16.49
N VAL A 168 -16.31 0.49 -16.33
CA VAL A 168 -15.98 -0.75 -15.63
C VAL A 168 -14.82 -1.49 -16.34
N VAL A 169 -14.97 -1.75 -17.64
CA VAL A 169 -14.03 -2.58 -18.40
C VAL A 169 -12.68 -1.89 -18.58
N TYR A 170 -12.67 -0.60 -18.91
CA TYR A 170 -11.42 0.08 -19.25
C TYR A 170 -10.72 0.70 -18.05
N HIS A 171 -11.42 0.91 -16.93
CA HIS A 171 -10.85 1.61 -15.77
C HIS A 171 -11.03 0.85 -14.46
N LEU A 172 -12.26 0.53 -14.03
CA LEU A 172 -12.48 -0.05 -12.69
C LEU A 172 -11.86 -1.45 -12.52
N ILE A 173 -11.91 -2.31 -13.54
CA ILE A 173 -11.25 -3.62 -13.49
C ILE A 173 -9.71 -3.46 -13.37
N PRO A 174 -9.04 -2.64 -14.20
CA PRO A 174 -7.62 -2.31 -13.98
C PRO A 174 -7.30 -1.73 -12.60
N VAL A 175 -8.15 -0.85 -12.04
CA VAL A 175 -7.98 -0.35 -10.66
C VAL A 175 -8.05 -1.52 -9.67
N PHE A 176 -8.98 -2.46 -9.85
CA PHE A 176 -9.05 -3.65 -8.99
C PHE A 176 -7.80 -4.54 -9.10
N VAL A 177 -7.21 -4.67 -10.29
CA VAL A 177 -5.92 -5.35 -10.49
C VAL A 177 -4.81 -4.64 -9.72
N PHE A 178 -4.72 -3.31 -9.83
CA PHE A 178 -3.78 -2.49 -9.05
C PHE A 178 -3.98 -2.67 -7.53
N ALA A 179 -5.22 -2.56 -7.04
CA ALA A 179 -5.55 -2.74 -5.64
C ALA A 179 -5.14 -4.14 -5.14
N THR A 180 -5.25 -5.15 -6.02
CA THR A 180 -4.75 -6.50 -5.74
C THR A 180 -3.22 -6.50 -5.60
N TYR A 181 -2.48 -5.80 -6.46
CA TYR A 181 -1.02 -5.63 -6.31
C TYR A 181 -0.66 -5.10 -4.91
N LEU A 182 -1.32 -4.05 -4.43
CA LEU A 182 -1.02 -3.47 -3.11
C LEU A 182 -1.19 -4.45 -1.94
N VAL A 183 -2.14 -5.38 -2.04
CA VAL A 183 -2.39 -6.33 -0.96
C VAL A 183 -1.47 -7.54 -1.07
N ILE A 184 -1.18 -8.05 -2.28
CA ILE A 184 -0.34 -9.25 -2.44
C ILE A 184 1.13 -9.03 -2.09
N VAL A 185 1.57 -7.77 -1.98
CA VAL A 185 2.95 -7.44 -1.59
C VAL A 185 3.18 -7.50 -0.08
N THR A 186 2.21 -7.97 0.73
CA THR A 186 2.42 -8.18 2.17
C THR A 186 3.54 -9.21 2.44
N LEU A 187 4.46 -8.86 3.32
CA LEU A 187 5.63 -9.69 3.66
C LEU A 187 5.59 -10.11 5.14
N ASN A 188 6.28 -11.22 5.42
CA ASN A 188 6.54 -11.68 6.77
C ASN A 188 7.64 -10.83 7.40
N VAL A 189 7.26 -9.79 8.13
CA VAL A 189 8.16 -8.95 8.92
C VAL A 189 7.97 -9.23 10.41
N PRO A 190 9.04 -9.11 11.22
CA PRO A 190 8.87 -9.12 12.67
C PRO A 190 8.10 -7.89 13.12
N TRP A 191 7.26 -8.10 14.13
CA TRP A 191 6.50 -7.08 14.81
C TRP A 191 7.06 -6.94 16.22
N PHE A 192 7.25 -5.71 16.68
CA PHE A 192 7.87 -5.37 17.96
C PHE A 192 6.90 -4.57 18.81
N ILE A 193 6.93 -4.78 20.12
CA ILE A 193 6.33 -3.83 21.07
C ILE A 193 7.18 -2.56 21.13
N ASP A 194 6.61 -1.47 21.64
CA ASP A 194 7.30 -0.17 21.67
C ASP A 194 8.68 -0.20 22.35
N ASP A 195 8.79 -0.91 23.48
CA ASP A 195 10.04 -1.02 24.25
C ASP A 195 11.15 -1.78 23.52
N GLU A 196 10.77 -2.72 22.63
CA GLU A 196 11.69 -3.52 21.81
C GLU A 196 11.91 -2.91 20.43
N TRP A 197 11.26 -1.78 20.13
CA TRP A 197 11.30 -1.13 18.84
C TRP A 197 12.20 0.10 18.86
N ASN A 198 12.90 0.33 17.75
CA ASN A 198 13.43 1.64 17.43
C ASN A 198 13.33 1.85 15.92
N TYR A 199 13.41 3.12 15.50
CA TYR A 199 13.23 3.51 14.10
C TYR A 199 14.07 2.66 13.14
N VAL A 200 15.38 2.55 13.38
CA VAL A 200 16.29 1.82 12.50
C VAL A 200 15.98 0.32 12.45
N LYS A 201 15.73 -0.30 13.61
CA LYS A 201 15.37 -1.72 13.73
C LYS A 201 14.08 -2.04 12.99
N GLY A 202 13.07 -1.18 13.13
CA GLY A 202 11.79 -1.31 12.43
C GLY A 202 11.93 -1.21 10.91
N GLN A 203 12.54 -0.13 10.41
CA GLN A 203 12.70 0.08 8.96
C GLN A 203 13.53 -1.04 8.30
N LEU A 204 14.64 -1.44 8.94
CA LEU A 204 15.51 -2.50 8.42
C LEU A 204 14.87 -3.89 8.46
N SER A 205 13.78 -4.09 9.19
CA SER A 205 13.09 -5.38 9.27
C SER A 205 12.28 -5.72 8.02
N THR A 206 11.97 -4.70 7.20
CA THR A 206 11.35 -4.87 5.89
C THR A 206 12.24 -5.68 4.96
N VAL A 207 11.67 -6.14 3.84
CA VAL A 207 12.34 -7.12 2.99
C VAL A 207 12.23 -6.68 1.54
N ASP A 208 13.36 -6.71 0.84
CA ASP A 208 13.41 -6.44 -0.58
C ASP A 208 12.80 -7.60 -1.37
N ARG A 209 12.08 -7.28 -2.45
CA ARG A 209 11.49 -8.25 -3.36
C ARG A 209 11.56 -7.79 -4.80
N HIS A 210 12.02 -8.67 -5.69
CA HIS A 210 11.99 -8.41 -7.12
C HIS A 210 10.68 -8.90 -7.74
N TYR A 211 9.97 -8.04 -8.47
CA TYR A 211 8.65 -8.33 -9.05
C TYR A 211 8.71 -8.96 -10.45
N GLY A 212 9.80 -9.68 -10.73
CA GLY A 212 10.03 -10.31 -12.04
C GLY A 212 10.02 -9.28 -13.18
N HIS A 213 9.33 -9.59 -14.27
CA HIS A 213 9.30 -8.77 -15.48
C HIS A 213 8.56 -7.44 -15.31
N VAL A 214 7.80 -7.23 -14.23
CA VAL A 214 7.16 -5.93 -13.95
C VAL A 214 7.94 -5.06 -12.99
N HIS A 215 9.07 -5.52 -12.43
CA HIS A 215 9.80 -4.81 -11.37
C HIS A 215 10.12 -3.35 -11.74
N SER A 216 10.78 -3.15 -12.87
CA SER A 216 11.12 -1.80 -13.34
C SER A 216 9.90 -1.01 -13.82
N ILE A 217 8.83 -1.69 -14.27
CA ILE A 217 7.58 -1.04 -14.72
C ILE A 217 6.88 -0.38 -13.54
N ILE A 218 6.85 -1.03 -12.38
CA ILE A 218 6.23 -0.49 -11.16
C ILE A 218 7.20 0.36 -10.34
N HIS A 219 8.25 0.89 -10.99
CA HIS A 219 9.25 1.77 -10.39
C HIS A 219 10.05 1.13 -9.25
N SER A 220 10.31 -0.17 -9.34
CA SER A 220 11.19 -0.90 -8.42
C SER A 220 10.83 -0.75 -6.93
N ILE A 221 9.56 -0.45 -6.63
CA ILE A 221 9.03 -0.25 -5.26
C ILE A 221 9.32 -1.40 -4.28
N GLY A 222 9.73 -2.56 -4.82
CA GLY A 222 10.15 -3.72 -4.05
C GLY A 222 11.53 -3.61 -3.40
N THR A 223 12.35 -2.61 -3.70
CA THR A 223 13.55 -2.28 -2.92
C THR A 223 13.16 -1.58 -1.60
N HIS A 224 12.45 -2.33 -0.78
CA HIS A 224 11.63 -1.83 0.30
C HIS A 224 12.46 -1.41 1.52
N GLN A 225 13.60 -2.07 1.80
CA GLN A 225 14.44 -1.71 2.95
C GLN A 225 14.93 -0.27 2.88
N ILE A 226 15.46 0.14 1.73
CA ILE A 226 15.96 1.50 1.53
C ILE A 226 14.84 2.50 1.39
N HIS A 227 13.74 2.09 0.79
CA HIS A 227 12.56 2.93 0.75
C HIS A 227 12.09 3.30 2.17
N HIS A 228 12.01 2.31 3.06
CA HIS A 228 11.61 2.50 4.46
C HIS A 228 12.61 3.31 5.27
N LEU A 229 13.91 3.04 5.10
CA LEU A 229 14.95 3.73 5.84
C LEU A 229 15.13 5.18 5.37
N PHE A 230 14.96 5.43 4.07
CA PHE A 230 15.16 6.73 3.43
C PHE A 230 14.04 7.03 2.42
N PRO A 231 12.81 7.29 2.88
CA PRO A 231 11.65 7.51 1.99
C PRO A 231 11.77 8.77 1.11
N LYS A 232 12.72 9.64 1.43
CA LYS A 232 13.10 10.81 0.63
C LYS A 232 13.88 10.47 -0.64
N ILE A 233 14.37 9.24 -0.79
CA ILE A 233 14.99 8.77 -2.04
C ILE A 233 13.85 8.46 -3.02
N PRO A 234 13.76 9.15 -4.17
CA PRO A 234 12.74 8.85 -5.16
C PRO A 234 13.00 7.49 -5.82
N HIS A 235 11.94 6.89 -6.36
CA HIS A 235 11.99 5.58 -7.00
C HIS A 235 13.08 5.46 -8.08
N TYR A 236 13.35 6.54 -8.83
CA TYR A 236 14.34 6.55 -9.91
C TYR A 236 15.81 6.54 -9.43
N HIS A 237 16.06 6.66 -8.12
CA HIS A 237 17.37 6.45 -7.48
C HIS A 237 17.37 5.28 -6.48
N LEU A 238 16.24 4.59 -6.31
CA LEU A 238 16.06 3.64 -5.22
C LEU A 238 16.90 2.36 -5.41
N GLU A 239 17.02 1.87 -6.64
CA GLU A 239 17.90 0.74 -6.96
C GLU A 239 19.38 1.08 -6.74
N GLU A 240 19.81 2.26 -7.17
CA GLU A 240 21.18 2.77 -6.98
C GLU A 240 21.53 2.82 -5.48
N ALA A 241 20.66 3.44 -4.68
CA ALA A 241 20.81 3.51 -3.23
C ALA A 241 20.85 2.11 -2.58
N THR A 242 20.04 1.19 -3.09
CA THR A 242 20.02 -0.22 -2.64
C THR A 242 21.34 -0.94 -2.92
N VAL A 243 21.96 -0.70 -4.09
CA VAL A 243 23.29 -1.26 -4.40
C VAL A 243 24.34 -0.75 -3.41
N HIS A 244 24.35 0.55 -3.13
CA HIS A 244 25.29 1.14 -2.17
C HIS A 244 25.09 0.61 -0.75
N PHE A 245 23.84 0.50 -0.29
CA PHE A 245 23.54 -0.07 1.02
C PHE A 245 24.00 -1.52 1.14
N ARG A 246 23.70 -2.37 0.16
CA ARG A 246 24.09 -3.79 0.18
C ARG A 246 25.61 -3.96 0.24
N LYS A 247 26.36 -3.07 -0.42
CA LYS A 247 27.83 -3.06 -0.38
C LYS A 247 28.36 -2.62 0.99
N ALA A 248 27.76 -1.59 1.58
CA ALA A 248 28.21 -1.05 2.86
C ALA A 248 27.80 -1.90 4.07
N PHE A 249 26.61 -2.53 4.01
CA PHE A 249 26.00 -3.24 5.13
C PHE A 249 25.47 -4.63 4.71
N PRO A 250 26.32 -5.53 4.20
CA PRO A 250 25.88 -6.83 3.68
C PRO A 250 25.13 -7.69 4.71
N ASN A 251 25.47 -7.54 6.00
CA ASN A 251 24.84 -8.30 7.10
C ASN A 251 23.42 -7.83 7.44
N LEU A 252 22.98 -6.67 6.95
CA LEU A 252 21.65 -6.09 7.22
C LEU A 252 20.68 -6.32 6.05
N VAL A 253 21.15 -6.92 4.96
CA VAL A 253 20.37 -7.14 3.74
C VAL A 253 19.33 -8.22 3.97
N ARG A 254 18.07 -7.91 3.68
CA ARG A 254 16.95 -8.87 3.72
C ARG A 254 16.29 -8.89 2.36
N VAL A 255 16.33 -10.06 1.71
CA VAL A 255 15.69 -10.28 0.40
C VAL A 255 14.81 -11.52 0.45
N ASN A 256 13.63 -11.44 -0.15
CA ASN A 256 12.74 -12.58 -0.33
C ASN A 256 12.63 -12.94 -1.82
N TYR A 257 13.08 -14.15 -2.15
CA TYR A 257 13.07 -14.71 -3.51
C TYR A 257 11.87 -15.61 -3.81
N ASP A 258 10.95 -15.77 -2.87
CA ASP A 258 9.76 -16.59 -3.07
C ASP A 258 8.91 -16.02 -4.21
N ARG A 259 8.16 -16.88 -4.88
CA ARG A 259 7.16 -16.43 -5.85
C ARG A 259 6.06 -15.66 -5.13
N ILE A 260 5.67 -14.50 -5.69
CA ILE A 260 4.73 -13.55 -5.07
C ILE A 260 3.44 -14.22 -4.66
N LEU A 261 2.78 -14.90 -5.60
CA LEU A 261 1.46 -15.48 -5.34
C LEU A 261 1.52 -16.61 -4.30
N SER A 262 2.54 -17.48 -4.35
CA SER A 262 2.68 -18.54 -3.34
C SER A 262 3.00 -17.97 -1.97
N SER A 263 3.82 -16.94 -1.91
CA SER A 263 4.16 -16.23 -0.67
C SER A 263 2.92 -15.54 -0.09
N PHE A 264 2.13 -14.87 -0.93
CA PHE A 264 0.88 -14.24 -0.53
C PHE A 264 -0.09 -15.26 0.05
N VAL A 265 -0.42 -16.33 -0.69
CA VAL A 265 -1.34 -17.37 -0.23
C VAL A 265 -0.88 -17.99 1.10
N ARG A 266 0.42 -18.27 1.21
CA ARG A 266 0.99 -18.79 2.46
C ARG A 266 0.86 -17.77 3.59
N MET A 267 1.15 -16.50 3.34
CA MET A 267 1.05 -15.47 4.36
C MET A 267 -0.38 -15.15 4.77
N SER A 268 -1.34 -15.10 3.84
CA SER A 268 -2.75 -14.93 4.17
C SER A 268 -3.25 -16.06 5.06
N LYS A 269 -2.81 -17.31 4.81
CA LYS A 269 -3.13 -18.46 5.68
C LYS A 269 -2.51 -18.33 7.07
N LYS A 270 -1.23 -17.92 7.15
CA LYS A 270 -0.57 -17.68 8.45
C LYS A 270 -1.23 -16.56 9.24
N PHE A 271 -1.50 -15.43 8.58
CA PHE A 271 -2.22 -14.30 9.17
C PHE A 271 -3.58 -14.77 9.71
N ALA A 272 -4.36 -15.52 8.92
CA ALA A 272 -5.64 -16.04 9.36
C ALA A 272 -5.56 -16.88 10.65
N ARG A 273 -4.48 -17.65 10.84
CA ARG A 273 -4.27 -18.56 11.98
C ARG A 273 -3.62 -17.89 13.19
N GLN A 274 -2.67 -16.99 12.95
CA GLN A 274 -1.75 -16.45 13.97
C GLN A 274 -1.94 -14.93 14.17
N ARG A 275 -3.07 -14.36 13.75
CA ARG A 275 -3.39 -12.93 13.92
C ARG A 275 -3.66 -12.51 15.36
N TYR A 276 -3.83 -13.45 16.29
CA TYR A 276 -3.99 -13.15 17.70
C TYR A 276 -2.78 -13.69 18.46
N ILE A 277 -2.20 -12.85 19.30
CA ILE A 277 -0.99 -13.13 20.08
C ILE A 277 -1.25 -12.88 21.57
N GLY A 278 -0.50 -13.55 22.44
CA GLY A 278 -0.55 -13.34 23.88
C GLY A 278 -0.18 -11.91 24.25
N ASN A 279 -0.71 -11.42 25.38
CA ASN A 279 -0.41 -10.07 25.87
C ASN A 279 1.05 -9.90 26.31
N ASP A 280 1.74 -11.01 26.58
CA ASP A 280 3.13 -11.13 27.02
C ASP A 280 4.14 -11.17 25.86
N VAL A 281 3.69 -11.22 24.61
CA VAL A 281 4.56 -11.32 23.43
C VAL A 281 5.23 -9.98 23.14
N SER A 282 6.55 -9.92 23.32
CA SER A 282 7.37 -8.71 23.07
C SER A 282 7.81 -8.57 21.60
N VAL A 283 8.05 -9.70 20.92
CA VAL A 283 8.41 -9.75 19.50
C VAL A 283 7.66 -10.90 18.86
N PHE A 284 7.00 -10.64 17.73
CA PHE A 284 6.24 -11.65 17.01
C PHE A 284 6.72 -11.78 15.57
N THR A 285 6.82 -13.03 15.08
CA THR A 285 7.02 -13.35 13.66
C THR A 285 6.10 -14.49 13.28
N TYR A 286 5.58 -14.49 12.06
CA TYR A 286 4.72 -15.58 11.60
C TYR A 286 5.55 -16.84 11.35
N SER A 287 5.44 -17.84 12.22
CA SER A 287 6.15 -19.12 12.12
C SER A 287 5.51 -20.04 11.08
N ASN A 288 6.26 -21.02 10.57
CA ASN A 288 5.64 -22.17 9.90
C ASN A 288 5.11 -23.07 11.03
N ASP A 289 3.96 -23.73 10.84
CA ASP A 289 3.31 -24.58 11.86
C ASP A 289 4.11 -25.87 12.19
N GLN A 290 5.46 -25.81 12.25
CA GLN A 290 6.38 -26.91 12.60
C GLN A 290 7.27 -26.60 13.83
N ASP A 291 7.12 -25.45 14.48
CA ASP A 291 7.92 -25.09 15.66
C ASP A 291 7.17 -25.28 16.99
N ASN A 292 6.00 -25.94 16.97
CA ASN A 292 5.21 -26.29 18.15
C ASN A 292 5.06 -27.83 18.24
N ASP A 293 6.15 -28.52 18.53
CA ASP A 293 6.16 -29.86 19.14
C ASP A 293 7.21 -29.88 20.26
#